data_AF-A0AAU9XN64-F1
#
_entry.id   AF-A0AAU9XN64-F1
#
_cell.length_a   1.000
_cell.length_b   1.000
_cell.length_c   1.000
_cell.angle_alpha   90.00
_cell.angle_beta   90.00
_cell.angle_gamma   90.00
#
_symmetry.space_group_name_H-M   'P 1'
#
loop_
_entity.id
_entity.type
_entity.pdbx_description
1 polymer ?
#
loop_
_entity_poly.entity_id
_entity_poly.type
_entity_poly.pdbx_seq_one_letter_code
_entity_poly.pdbx_strand_id
1 'polypeptide(L)'
;MPWTYLLLYILASFTPFVMAGAQCKTEVSIPGMALDGFVFKVISVTAPRQCDIRCEREIKCQSFNYVIGEKVCELNNRTMEARPLNFRADPTRFYMRRFVGRVPLGSVPELPAISCQQIEASEGKYNISNKHWLDGSFTGQAELVDCSDTVKGEF
;
A
#
# COMPACT_ATOMS: atom_id res chain seq x y z
N MET A 1 54.29 25.44 -17.38
CA MET A 1 53.78 25.58 -16.00
C MET A 1 52.77 24.47 -15.74
N PRO A 2 53.18 23.32 -15.17
CA PRO A 2 52.34 22.12 -15.03
C PRO A 2 51.40 22.17 -13.81
N TRP A 3 51.31 23.33 -13.14
CA TRP A 3 50.58 23.47 -11.87
C TRP A 3 49.07 23.69 -12.05
N THR A 4 48.62 24.06 -13.25
CA THR A 4 47.19 24.28 -13.53
C THR A 4 46.38 22.98 -13.69
N TYR A 5 47.05 21.86 -13.99
CA TYR A 5 46.36 20.57 -14.15
C TYR A 5 46.06 19.88 -12.81
N LEU A 6 46.79 20.21 -11.73
CA LEU A 6 46.63 19.53 -10.43
C LEU A 6 45.35 19.97 -9.68
N LEU A 7 44.85 21.19 -9.94
CA LEU A 7 43.66 21.73 -9.30
C LEU A 7 42.35 21.21 -9.91
N LEU A 8 42.38 20.74 -11.17
CA LEU A 8 41.18 20.23 -11.85
C LEU A 8 40.80 18.80 -11.42
N TYR A 9 41.74 18.03 -10.85
CA TYR A 9 41.46 16.68 -10.36
C TYR A 9 40.78 16.64 -8.99
N ILE A 10 40.88 17.72 -8.19
CA ILE A 10 40.29 17.75 -6.83
C ILE A 10 38.77 18.06 -6.89
N LEU A 11 38.30 18.82 -7.88
CA LEU A 11 36.89 19.21 -8.01
C LEU A 11 35.96 18.11 -8.56
N ALA A 12 36.50 17.04 -9.14
CA ALA A 12 35.71 15.95 -9.72
C ALA A 12 35.31 14.85 -8.72
N SER A 13 35.69 14.97 -7.44
CA SER A 13 35.54 13.89 -6.45
C SER A 13 34.35 14.02 -5.48
N PHE A 14 33.57 15.11 -5.56
CA PHE A 14 32.41 15.33 -4.70
C PHE A 14 31.11 15.43 -5.51
N THR A 15 30.81 14.41 -6.32
CA THR A 15 29.41 14.18 -6.72
C THR A 15 28.74 13.41 -5.57
N PRO A 16 27.77 14.01 -4.85
CA PRO A 16 27.01 13.25 -3.87
C PRO A 16 26.28 12.12 -4.61
N PHE A 17 26.54 10.88 -4.20
CA PHE A 17 25.72 9.72 -4.56
C PHE A 17 24.31 9.98 -4.02
N VAL A 18 23.43 10.54 -4.86
CA VAL A 18 22.00 10.59 -4.57
C VAL A 18 21.50 9.16 -4.65
N MET A 19 21.40 8.47 -3.52
CA MET A 19 20.70 7.20 -3.46
C MET A 19 19.22 7.48 -3.72
N ALA A 20 18.73 7.07 -4.88
CA ALA A 20 17.32 7.13 -5.28
C ALA A 20 16.41 6.17 -4.47
N GLY A 21 16.78 5.85 -3.22
CA GLY A 21 16.06 4.91 -2.37
C GLY A 21 14.71 5.44 -1.87
N ALA A 22 14.52 6.76 -1.82
CA ALA A 22 13.30 7.39 -1.30
C ALA A 22 12.11 7.40 -2.27
N GLN A 23 12.30 7.02 -3.55
CA GLN A 23 11.26 7.13 -4.58
C GLN A 23 10.74 5.77 -5.10
N CYS A 24 11.30 4.65 -4.65
CA CYS A 24 10.89 3.33 -5.15
C CYS A 24 9.87 2.69 -4.20
N LYS A 25 8.60 2.60 -4.62
CA LYS A 25 7.64 1.72 -3.94
C LYS A 25 8.10 0.28 -4.20
N THR A 26 8.39 -0.48 -3.16
CA THR A 26 8.79 -1.88 -3.28
C THR A 26 7.56 -2.78 -3.32
N GLU A 27 7.60 -3.84 -4.13
CA GLU A 27 6.63 -4.93 -4.00
C GLU A 27 6.78 -5.57 -2.62
N VAL A 28 5.66 -5.72 -1.91
CA VAL A 28 5.64 -6.30 -0.56
C VAL A 28 5.00 -7.67 -0.65
N SER A 29 5.82 -8.71 -0.50
CA SER A 29 5.41 -10.11 -0.36
C SER A 29 5.98 -10.65 0.95
N ILE A 30 5.10 -11.17 1.81
CA ILE A 30 5.45 -11.59 3.17
C ILE A 30 4.97 -13.03 3.37
N PRO A 31 5.88 -14.02 3.36
CA PRO A 31 5.52 -15.42 3.60
C PRO A 31 5.14 -15.66 5.06
N GLY A 32 4.25 -16.63 5.29
CA GLY A 32 3.85 -17.02 6.63
C GLY A 32 2.96 -15.99 7.35
N MET A 33 2.38 -15.04 6.59
CA MET A 33 1.51 -14.00 7.11
C MET A 33 0.25 -13.88 6.25
N ALA A 34 -0.84 -13.45 6.86
CA ALA A 34 -2.11 -13.19 6.20
C ALA A 34 -2.84 -12.01 6.86
N LEU A 35 -3.64 -11.31 6.06
CA LEU A 35 -4.57 -10.31 6.56
C LEU A 35 -5.95 -10.96 6.79
N ASP A 36 -6.41 -10.95 8.04
CA ASP A 36 -7.66 -11.59 8.47
C ASP A 36 -8.83 -10.61 8.51
N GLY A 37 -10.04 -11.08 8.20
CA GLY A 37 -11.28 -10.30 8.29
C GLY A 37 -11.53 -9.25 7.19
N PHE A 38 -10.66 -9.15 6.18
CA PHE A 38 -10.79 -8.19 5.07
C PHE A 38 -10.93 -8.84 3.68
N VAL A 39 -11.07 -10.17 3.65
CA VAL A 39 -11.29 -10.94 2.42
C VAL A 39 -12.69 -10.66 1.90
N PHE A 40 -12.80 -10.09 0.69
CA PHE A 40 -14.08 -9.84 0.03
C PHE A 40 -14.34 -10.77 -1.15
N LYS A 41 -13.33 -11.52 -1.60
CA LYS A 41 -13.45 -12.45 -2.73
C LYS A 41 -12.42 -13.57 -2.64
N VAL A 42 -12.86 -14.79 -2.87
CA VAL A 42 -12.01 -15.99 -2.88
C VAL A 42 -12.00 -16.60 -4.28
N ILE A 43 -10.83 -16.93 -4.81
CA ILE A 43 -10.67 -17.38 -6.21
C ILE A 43 -9.66 -18.53 -6.27
N SER A 44 -10.07 -19.67 -6.84
CA SER A 44 -9.12 -20.74 -7.16
C SER A 44 -8.28 -20.37 -8.38
N VAL A 45 -6.98 -20.62 -8.30
CA VAL A 45 -6.00 -20.33 -9.35
C VAL A 45 -5.03 -21.49 -9.54
N THR A 46 -4.28 -21.47 -10.63
CA THR A 46 -3.24 -22.49 -10.86
C THR A 46 -1.84 -22.02 -10.44
N ALA A 47 -1.64 -20.71 -10.28
CA ALA A 47 -0.38 -20.10 -9.86
C ALA A 47 -0.61 -18.75 -9.15
N PRO A 48 0.27 -18.32 -8.23
CA PRO A 48 0.07 -17.09 -7.46
C PRO A 48 -0.01 -15.82 -8.31
N ARG A 49 0.70 -15.74 -9.44
CA ARG A 49 0.63 -14.60 -10.37
C ARG A 49 -0.80 -14.30 -10.86
N GLN A 50 -1.68 -15.29 -10.87
CA GLN A 50 -3.07 -15.04 -11.23
C GLN A 50 -3.78 -14.21 -10.16
N CYS A 51 -3.38 -14.27 -8.88
CA CYS A 51 -3.93 -13.40 -7.85
C CYS A 51 -3.68 -11.93 -8.16
N ASP A 52 -2.50 -11.57 -8.65
CA ASP A 52 -2.18 -10.20 -9.08
C ASP A 52 -3.16 -9.73 -10.15
N ILE A 53 -3.30 -10.50 -11.23
CA ILE A 53 -4.18 -10.17 -12.36
C ILE A 53 -5.64 -10.07 -11.92
N ARG A 54 -6.09 -10.95 -11.02
CA ARG A 54 -7.48 -10.92 -10.50
C ARG A 54 -7.69 -9.72 -9.57
N CYS A 55 -6.73 -9.42 -8.72
CA CYS A 55 -6.77 -8.26 -7.83
C CYS A 55 -6.76 -6.95 -8.64
N GLU A 56 -5.96 -6.87 -9.70
CA GLU A 56 -5.88 -5.69 -10.55
C GLU A 56 -7.21 -5.31 -11.21
N ARG A 57 -8.03 -6.32 -11.53
CA ARG A 57 -9.37 -6.14 -12.14
C ARG A 57 -10.44 -5.70 -11.16
N GLU A 58 -10.16 -5.77 -9.87
CA GLU A 58 -11.09 -5.39 -8.81
C GLU A 58 -10.70 -4.03 -8.25
N ILE A 59 -11.56 -3.02 -8.43
CA ILE A 59 -11.28 -1.64 -7.97
C ILE A 59 -11.00 -1.60 -6.46
N LYS A 60 -11.69 -2.45 -5.69
CA LYS A 60 -11.59 -2.53 -4.23
C LYS A 60 -10.37 -3.31 -3.75
N CYS A 61 -9.67 -4.05 -4.62
CA CYS A 61 -8.58 -4.92 -4.17
C CYS A 61 -7.34 -4.09 -3.83
N GLN A 62 -6.86 -4.28 -2.60
CA GLN A 62 -5.73 -3.57 -2.01
C GLN A 62 -4.55 -4.49 -1.69
N SER A 63 -4.85 -5.76 -1.40
CA SER A 63 -3.88 -6.82 -1.18
C SER A 63 -4.55 -8.17 -1.39
N PHE A 64 -3.82 -9.27 -1.26
CA PHE A 64 -4.39 -10.61 -1.19
C PHE A 64 -3.55 -11.51 -0.29
N ASN A 65 -4.18 -12.55 0.24
CA ASN A 65 -3.47 -13.71 0.77
C ASN A 65 -3.50 -14.81 -0.29
N TYR A 66 -2.42 -15.58 -0.41
CA TYR A 66 -2.38 -16.78 -1.22
C TYR A 66 -2.27 -18.01 -0.33
N VAL A 67 -3.28 -18.89 -0.36
CA VAL A 67 -3.27 -20.17 0.35
C VAL A 67 -2.47 -21.16 -0.47
N ILE A 68 -1.30 -21.55 0.03
CA ILE A 68 -0.27 -22.25 -0.75
C ILE A 68 -0.74 -23.64 -1.16
N GLY A 69 -1.27 -24.43 -0.20
CA GLY A 69 -1.70 -25.80 -0.45
C GLY A 69 -2.94 -25.90 -1.34
N GLU A 70 -3.86 -24.96 -1.20
CA GLU A 70 -5.14 -24.96 -1.92
C GLU A 70 -5.08 -24.22 -3.25
N LYS A 71 -4.02 -23.43 -3.48
CA LYS A 71 -3.86 -22.54 -4.65
C LYS A 71 -5.05 -21.59 -4.79
N VAL A 72 -5.38 -20.92 -3.70
CA VAL A 72 -6.51 -20.00 -3.62
C VAL A 72 -6.01 -18.59 -3.31
N CYS A 73 -6.55 -17.60 -4.01
CA CYS A 73 -6.39 -16.19 -3.70
C CYS A 73 -7.54 -15.72 -2.83
N GLU A 74 -7.23 -15.14 -1.68
CA GLU A 74 -8.14 -14.41 -0.82
C GLU A 74 -7.90 -12.91 -1.05
N LEU A 75 -8.70 -12.27 -1.91
CA LEU A 75 -8.55 -10.86 -2.22
C LEU A 75 -9.06 -9.99 -1.06
N ASN A 76 -8.23 -9.05 -0.64
CA ASN A 76 -8.49 -8.17 0.50
C ASN A 76 -8.79 -6.74 0.04
N ASN A 77 -9.73 -6.09 0.71
CA ASN A 77 -10.06 -4.68 0.48
C ASN A 77 -9.24 -3.72 1.35
N ARG A 78 -8.27 -4.23 2.11
CA ARG A 78 -7.34 -3.46 2.94
C ARG A 78 -5.92 -3.96 2.76
N THR A 79 -4.98 -3.20 3.30
CA THR A 79 -3.56 -3.60 3.41
C THR A 79 -3.20 -3.81 4.88
N MET A 80 -2.02 -4.39 5.13
CA MET A 80 -1.48 -4.55 6.49
C MET A 80 -1.28 -3.20 7.21
N GLU A 81 -0.92 -2.13 6.50
CA GLU A 81 -0.72 -0.81 7.09
C GLU A 81 -2.06 -0.19 7.54
N ALA A 82 -3.13 -0.43 6.77
CA ALA A 82 -4.47 0.02 7.12
C ALA A 82 -5.07 -0.76 8.31
N ARG A 83 -4.60 -2.00 8.56
CA ARG A 83 -5.18 -2.96 9.52
C ARG A 83 -4.10 -3.83 10.20
N PRO A 84 -3.16 -3.23 10.94
CA PRO A 84 -2.00 -3.95 11.47
C PRO A 84 -2.39 -5.04 12.49
N LEU A 85 -3.45 -4.83 13.28
CA LEU A 85 -3.92 -5.81 14.29
C LEU A 85 -4.51 -7.09 13.68
N ASN A 86 -4.88 -7.05 12.41
CA ASN A 86 -5.43 -8.18 11.66
C ASN A 86 -4.37 -8.86 10.79
N PHE A 87 -3.16 -8.31 10.73
CA PHE A 87 -2.05 -8.92 10.02
C PHE A 87 -1.36 -9.93 10.93
N ARG A 88 -1.62 -11.22 10.69
CA ARG A 88 -1.29 -12.30 11.62
C ARG A 88 -0.42 -13.35 10.96
N ALA A 89 0.34 -14.07 11.79
CA ALA A 89 1.10 -15.22 11.35
C ALA A 89 0.16 -16.34 10.88
N ASP A 90 0.41 -16.84 9.69
CA ASP A 90 -0.24 -18.00 9.10
C ASP A 90 0.74 -18.70 8.14
N PRO A 91 1.40 -19.79 8.60
CA PRO A 91 2.38 -20.54 7.80
C PRO A 91 1.82 -21.15 6.51
N THR A 92 0.51 -21.27 6.36
CA THR A 92 -0.14 -21.86 5.18
C THR A 92 -0.38 -20.85 4.06
N ARG A 93 -0.11 -19.57 4.33
CA ARG A 93 -0.35 -18.44 3.44
C ARG A 93 0.90 -17.62 3.18
N PHE A 94 0.86 -16.81 2.13
CA PHE A 94 1.67 -15.60 2.07
C PHE A 94 0.79 -14.41 1.71
N TYR A 95 1.14 -13.25 2.25
CA TYR A 95 0.48 -11.98 1.99
C TYR A 95 1.19 -11.23 0.87
N MET A 96 0.43 -10.56 0.01
CA MET A 96 0.98 -9.67 -1.01
C MET A 96 0.16 -8.40 -1.13
N ARG A 97 0.83 -7.25 -1.06
CA ARG A 97 0.19 -5.95 -1.29
C ARG A 97 0.04 -5.70 -2.78
N ARG A 98 -1.11 -5.18 -3.22
CA ARG A 98 -1.30 -4.79 -4.62
C ARG A 98 -0.34 -3.65 -4.96
N PHE A 99 0.52 -3.90 -5.94
CA PHE A 99 1.52 -2.92 -6.38
C PHE A 99 1.00 -2.04 -7.52
N VAL A 100 0.48 -2.66 -8.59
CA VAL A 100 0.06 -1.96 -9.80
C VAL A 100 -1.40 -1.50 -9.70
N GLY A 101 -1.65 -0.22 -10.01
CA GLY A 101 -3.01 0.32 -10.14
C GLY A 101 -3.84 0.31 -8.86
N ARG A 102 -3.21 0.24 -7.68
CA ARG A 102 -3.93 0.28 -6.40
C ARG A 102 -4.60 1.64 -6.22
N VAL A 103 -5.92 1.63 -6.07
CA VAL A 103 -6.71 2.82 -5.75
C VAL A 103 -6.43 3.22 -4.29
N PRO A 104 -6.08 4.49 -3.99
CA PRO A 104 -5.88 4.93 -2.60
C PRO A 104 -7.12 4.68 -1.74
N LEU A 105 -6.92 4.25 -0.50
CA LEU A 105 -8.03 4.01 0.42
C LEU A 105 -8.84 5.30 0.64
N GLY A 106 -10.17 5.22 0.49
CA GLY A 106 -11.06 6.37 0.65
C GLY A 106 -11.08 7.35 -0.51
N SER A 107 -10.42 7.08 -1.64
CA SER A 107 -10.49 7.98 -2.82
C SER A 107 -11.72 7.74 -3.70
N VAL A 108 -12.42 6.62 -3.54
CA VAL A 108 -13.64 6.26 -4.29
C VAL A 108 -14.69 5.69 -3.34
N PRO A 109 -16.00 5.86 -3.62
CA PRO A 109 -17.07 5.41 -2.74
C PRO A 109 -17.16 3.88 -2.62
N GLU A 110 -16.66 3.12 -3.59
CA GLU A 110 -16.61 1.65 -3.55
C GLU A 110 -15.55 1.13 -2.58
N LEU A 111 -14.60 1.98 -2.20
CA LEU A 111 -13.51 1.66 -1.28
C LEU A 111 -13.41 2.73 -0.19
N PRO A 112 -14.47 2.89 0.64
CA PRO A 112 -14.44 3.88 1.70
C PRO A 112 -13.46 3.44 2.78
N ALA A 113 -12.87 4.39 3.50
CA ALA A 113 -12.11 4.10 4.72
C ALA A 113 -13.05 4.10 5.94
N ILE A 114 -12.55 3.69 7.10
CA ILE A 114 -13.31 3.81 8.36
C ILE A 114 -13.07 5.15 9.03
N SER A 115 -11.86 5.68 8.91
CA SER A 115 -11.49 6.96 9.51
C SER A 115 -10.33 7.61 8.76
N CYS A 116 -10.13 8.90 8.98
CA CYS A 116 -8.98 9.64 8.46
C CYS A 116 -7.65 9.04 8.95
N GLN A 117 -7.57 8.58 10.21
CA GLN A 117 -6.35 7.94 10.73
C GLN A 117 -6.02 6.64 9.97
N GLN A 118 -7.04 5.89 9.54
CA GLN A 118 -6.81 4.70 8.73
C GLN A 118 -6.21 5.05 7.37
N ILE A 119 -6.70 6.12 6.74
CA ILE A 119 -6.17 6.60 5.46
C ILE A 119 -4.71 6.99 5.66
N GLU A 120 -4.40 7.78 6.68
CA GLU A 120 -3.03 8.18 6.99
C GLU A 120 -2.11 6.97 7.24
N ALA A 121 -2.57 5.95 7.96
CA ALA A 121 -1.79 4.73 8.17
C ALA A 121 -1.55 3.95 6.86
N SER A 122 -2.54 3.88 5.97
CA SER A 122 -2.49 3.12 4.71
C SER A 122 -1.71 3.83 3.60
N GLU A 123 -1.86 5.15 3.54
CA GLU A 123 -1.47 6.00 2.42
C GLU A 123 -0.27 6.90 2.79
N GLY A 124 -0.09 7.23 4.08
CA GLY A 124 0.83 8.27 4.51
C GLY A 124 0.26 9.67 4.26
N LYS A 125 1.08 10.71 4.47
CA LYS A 125 0.69 12.11 4.19
C LYS A 125 0.55 12.32 2.66
N TYR A 126 -0.66 12.22 2.11
CA TYR A 126 -0.96 12.54 0.71
C TYR A 126 -1.36 14.01 0.52
N ASN A 127 -0.93 14.60 -0.62
CA ASN A 127 -0.91 16.05 -0.88
C ASN A 127 -1.86 16.49 -2.01
N ILE A 128 -2.99 15.78 -2.24
CA ILE A 128 -3.85 16.01 -3.43
C ILE A 128 -5.29 16.39 -3.09
N SER A 129 -5.87 15.88 -2.00
CA SER A 129 -7.21 16.26 -1.51
C SER A 129 -7.36 15.86 -0.05
N ASN A 130 -7.97 16.71 0.77
CA ASN A 130 -8.34 16.36 2.15
C ASN A 130 -9.72 15.69 2.23
N LYS A 131 -10.49 15.64 1.13
CA LYS A 131 -11.80 14.99 1.10
C LYS A 131 -11.70 13.51 0.73
N HIS A 132 -12.28 12.64 1.56
CA HIS A 132 -12.25 11.19 1.43
C HIS A 132 -13.60 10.56 1.72
N TRP A 133 -13.87 9.42 1.09
CA TRP A 133 -15.05 8.59 1.33
C TRP A 133 -14.85 7.73 2.58
N LEU A 134 -15.74 7.87 3.55
CA LEU A 134 -15.75 7.12 4.80
C LEU A 134 -17.06 6.34 4.98
N ASP A 135 -16.97 5.14 5.53
CA ASP A 135 -18.10 4.34 6.05
C ASP A 135 -17.68 3.75 7.40
N GLY A 136 -17.64 4.62 8.41
CA GLY A 136 -17.19 4.25 9.76
C GLY A 136 -18.18 3.33 10.49
N SER A 137 -19.45 3.37 10.10
CA SER A 137 -20.55 2.63 10.72
C SER A 137 -20.87 1.33 9.99
N PHE A 138 -20.11 0.98 8.93
CA PHE A 138 -20.30 -0.22 8.10
C PHE A 138 -21.71 -0.37 7.54
N THR A 139 -22.32 0.75 7.16
CA THR A 139 -23.69 0.80 6.64
C THR A 139 -23.76 0.44 5.17
N GLY A 140 -22.60 0.40 4.48
CA GLY A 140 -22.51 0.32 3.03
C GLY A 140 -22.76 1.67 2.34
N GLN A 141 -23.00 2.74 3.10
CA GLN A 141 -23.19 4.09 2.60
C GLN A 141 -21.95 4.92 2.90
N ALA A 142 -21.16 5.19 1.86
CA ALA A 142 -19.98 6.03 1.97
C ALA A 142 -20.36 7.51 1.94
N GLU A 143 -19.80 8.29 2.87
CA GLU A 143 -19.97 9.74 2.94
C GLU A 143 -18.64 10.45 2.66
N LEU A 144 -18.71 11.62 2.01
CA LEU A 144 -17.52 12.41 1.73
C LEU A 144 -17.19 13.32 2.93
N VAL A 145 -16.04 13.07 3.56
CA VAL A 145 -15.58 13.74 4.79
C VAL A 145 -14.27 14.46 4.53
N ASP A 146 -14.09 15.63 5.14
CA ASP A 146 -12.85 16.40 5.10
C ASP A 146 -11.92 16.00 6.26
N CYS A 147 -10.74 15.48 5.94
CA CYS A 147 -9.70 15.01 6.86
C CYS A 147 -8.64 16.10 7.18
N SER A 148 -8.84 17.36 6.79
CA SER A 148 -7.89 18.48 6.99
C SER A 148 -7.44 18.66 8.44
N ASP A 149 -8.33 18.43 9.41
CA ASP A 149 -8.04 18.67 10.84
C ASP A 149 -7.11 17.64 11.47
N THR A 150 -6.85 16.52 10.78
CA THR A 150 -5.87 15.50 11.21
C THR A 150 -4.41 15.96 11.05
N VAL A 151 -4.17 17.08 10.35
CA VAL A 151 -2.83 17.60 10.02
C VAL A 151 -2.28 18.57 11.09
N LYS A 152 -3.08 18.99 12.08
CA LYS A 152 -2.62 19.94 13.11
C LYS A 152 -2.05 19.22 14.34
N GLY A 153 -0.75 19.00 14.34
CA GLY A 153 -0.06 18.42 15.48
C GLY A 153 1.46 18.37 15.41
N GLU A 154 2.13 19.41 14.90
CA GLU A 154 3.55 19.64 15.18
C GLU A 154 3.71 21.11 15.59
N PHE A 155 3.85 21.34 16.90
CA PHE A 155 4.39 22.57 17.48
C PHE A 155 5.91 22.46 17.50
#